data_AF-Q7MS71-F1
#
_entry.id   AF-Q7MS71-F1
#
_cell.length_a   1.000
_cell.length_b   1.000
_cell.length_c   1.000
_cell.angle_alpha   90.00
_cell.angle_beta   90.00
_cell.angle_gamma   90.00
#
_symmetry.space_group_name_H-M   'P 1'
#
loop_
_entity.id
_entity.type
_entity.pdbx_description
1 polymer ?
#
loop_
_entity_poly.entity_id
_entity_poly.type
_entity_poly.pdbx_seq_one_letter_code
_entity_poly.pdbx_strand_id
1 'polypeptide(L)'
;MGRGEPLPRIYVWSPFVRVTHLLIALSIFGALFSGFFKPLFSLHLFFGSLVFVLLIARILYGFFGTTYERFSHFDFSWRDLRYYFLHLFRDKRSYIGHNPAASWVMIFIILGGVAVTLTGLLLLGAMYERGPLDFLGKILYFWGDFLKKAHQLIALAILIASLIHIIGTLIEHFYHRTRIIDSMVHGYKPYEGKDLHPSILQSLFGIGAILLSLTIAFYAANDRSYREFLALHDLYPVEFRRECSSCHTLYPPQWLPSSSWKIIMQDLKGHFGKDAKEYVKHPEIIQTYLLAHSSEHHPSYFPHAITRSNLQSQKYRLSRISFIRELHAKIPPKLFEHPAIKTRSNCQACHLHFDEGILQPEEIRIPDISFREALQIYLR
;
A
#
# COMPACT_ATOMS: atom_id res chain seq x y z
N MET A 1 -1.71 -23.28 54.20
CA MET A 1 -1.29 -22.65 52.93
C MET A 1 -2.28 -21.52 52.62
N GLY A 2 -1.93 -20.28 52.95
CA GLY A 2 -2.82 -19.13 52.77
C GLY A 2 -3.04 -18.84 51.29
N ARG A 3 -4.31 -18.72 50.89
CA ARG A 3 -4.68 -18.11 49.62
C ARG A 3 -4.28 -16.63 49.73
N GLY A 4 -3.14 -16.27 49.14
CA GLY A 4 -2.68 -14.88 49.11
C GLY A 4 -3.78 -14.00 48.53
N GLU A 5 -4.07 -12.89 49.19
CA GLU A 5 -5.04 -11.93 48.71
C GLU A 5 -4.71 -11.51 47.27
N PRO A 6 -5.72 -11.31 46.40
CA PRO A 6 -5.46 -10.85 45.05
C PRO A 6 -4.76 -9.48 45.12
N LEU A 7 -3.57 -9.40 44.51
CA LEU A 7 -2.80 -8.16 44.42
C LEU A 7 -3.71 -7.00 43.98
N PRO A 8 -3.57 -5.80 44.57
CA PRO A 8 -4.32 -4.63 44.16
C PRO A 8 -4.11 -4.36 42.66
N ARG A 9 -5.14 -3.79 42.01
CA ARG A 9 -5.09 -3.49 40.57
C ARG A 9 -4.82 -2.02 40.38
N ILE A 10 -3.84 -1.69 39.55
CA ILE A 10 -3.55 -0.32 39.13
C ILE A 10 -3.94 -0.10 37.68
N TYR A 11 -4.40 1.11 37.37
CA TYR A 11 -4.68 1.57 36.02
C TYR A 11 -3.38 1.99 35.32
N VAL A 12 -3.01 1.29 34.24
CA VAL A 12 -1.72 1.43 33.55
C VAL A 12 -1.89 1.95 32.12
N TRP A 13 -2.91 1.48 31.40
CA TRP A 13 -3.08 1.79 29.98
C TRP A 13 -4.30 2.67 29.76
N SER A 14 -4.11 3.86 29.19
CA SER A 14 -5.19 4.76 28.81
C SER A 14 -6.09 4.16 27.71
N PRO A 15 -7.34 4.64 27.55
CA PRO A 15 -8.21 4.16 26.48
C PRO A 15 -7.62 4.44 25.10
N PHE A 16 -6.90 5.55 24.93
CA PHE A 16 -6.21 5.89 23.69
C PHE A 16 -5.24 4.80 23.26
N VAL A 17 -4.31 4.39 24.14
CA VAL A 17 -3.32 3.34 23.80
C VAL A 17 -4.00 2.01 23.49
N ARG A 18 -5.05 1.63 24.24
CA ARG A 18 -5.76 0.36 24.02
C ARG A 18 -6.50 0.33 22.69
N VAL A 19 -7.28 1.37 22.41
CA VAL A 19 -8.05 1.49 21.15
C VAL A 19 -7.13 1.60 19.96
N THR A 20 -6.11 2.47 20.02
CA THR A 20 -5.16 2.62 18.90
C THR A 20 -4.32 1.36 18.68
N HIS A 21 -3.94 0.63 19.72
CA HIS A 21 -3.28 -0.67 19.57
C HIS A 21 -4.15 -1.66 18.80
N LEU A 22 -5.43 -1.80 19.18
CA LEU A 22 -6.37 -2.67 18.49
C LEU A 22 -6.56 -2.24 17.03
N LEU A 23 -6.76 -0.94 16.78
CA LEU A 23 -6.91 -0.40 15.44
C LEU A 23 -5.67 -0.63 14.58
N ILE A 24 -4.46 -0.40 15.12
CA ILE A 24 -3.20 -0.64 14.41
C ILE A 24 -3.07 -2.13 14.08
N ALA A 25 -3.31 -3.03 15.04
CA ALA A 25 -3.21 -4.47 14.82
C ALA A 25 -4.17 -4.95 13.71
N LEU A 26 -5.44 -4.53 13.78
CA LEU A 26 -6.44 -4.85 12.75
C LEU A 26 -6.09 -4.23 11.40
N SER A 27 -5.51 -3.02 11.39
CA SER A 27 -5.14 -2.34 10.15
C SER A 27 -3.90 -2.94 9.51
N ILE A 28 -2.90 -3.36 10.28
CA ILE A 28 -1.75 -4.11 9.75
C ILE A 28 -2.25 -5.41 9.07
N PHE A 29 -3.13 -6.15 9.75
CA PHE A 29 -3.74 -7.35 9.17
C PHE A 29 -4.55 -7.03 7.90
N GLY A 30 -5.41 -6.01 7.96
CA GLY A 30 -6.23 -5.58 6.84
C GLY A 30 -5.40 -5.12 5.63
N ALA A 31 -4.33 -4.35 5.85
CA ALA A 31 -3.41 -3.90 4.82
C ALA A 31 -2.64 -5.07 4.20
N LEU A 32 -2.17 -6.02 5.01
CA LEU A 32 -1.50 -7.23 4.50
C LEU A 32 -2.44 -8.06 3.64
N PHE A 33 -3.65 -8.35 4.12
CA PHE A 33 -4.62 -9.15 3.40
C PHE A 33 -5.04 -8.49 2.08
N SER A 34 -5.46 -7.23 2.13
CA SER A 34 -5.89 -6.48 0.94
C SER A 34 -4.76 -6.22 -0.06
N GLY A 35 -3.50 -6.13 0.39
CA GLY A 35 -2.34 -5.89 -0.47
C GLY A 35 -2.07 -7.00 -1.49
N PHE A 36 -2.54 -8.23 -1.23
CA PHE A 36 -2.41 -9.34 -2.18
C PHE A 36 -3.42 -9.26 -3.34
N PHE A 37 -4.58 -8.63 -3.13
CA PHE A 37 -5.68 -8.65 -4.10
C PHE A 37 -5.88 -7.27 -4.73
N LYS A 38 -5.64 -7.15 -6.04
CA LYS A 38 -5.77 -5.87 -6.78
C LYS A 38 -7.14 -5.20 -6.63
N PRO A 39 -8.28 -5.92 -6.65
CA PRO A 39 -9.60 -5.31 -6.43
C PRO A 39 -9.77 -4.71 -5.02
N LEU A 40 -8.97 -5.16 -4.04
CA LEU A 40 -9.02 -4.67 -2.66
C LEU A 40 -8.00 -3.54 -2.40
N PHE A 41 -7.37 -2.98 -3.45
CA PHE A 41 -6.34 -1.97 -3.28
C PHE A 41 -6.84 -0.72 -2.52
N SER A 42 -8.11 -0.31 -2.70
CA SER A 42 -8.71 0.77 -1.90
C SER A 42 -8.74 0.46 -0.40
N LEU A 43 -8.94 -0.80 0.00
CA LEU A 43 -8.84 -1.22 1.40
C LEU A 43 -7.38 -1.21 1.88
N HIS A 44 -6.43 -1.55 1.01
CA HIS A 44 -5.01 -1.44 1.34
C HIS A 44 -4.63 0.01 1.63
N LEU A 45 -5.12 0.97 0.83
CA LEU A 45 -4.94 2.40 1.06
C LEU A 45 -5.62 2.87 2.35
N PHE A 46 -6.84 2.39 2.63
CA PHE A 46 -7.57 2.67 3.88
C PHE A 46 -6.72 2.26 5.10
N PHE A 47 -6.35 0.99 5.17
CA PHE A 47 -5.66 0.44 6.32
C PHE A 47 -4.22 0.96 6.43
N GLY A 48 -3.51 1.14 5.32
CA GLY A 48 -2.17 1.72 5.30
C GLY A 48 -2.16 3.17 5.81
N SER A 49 -3.13 3.98 5.39
CA SER A 49 -3.30 5.36 5.88
C SER A 49 -3.65 5.39 7.37
N LEU A 50 -4.53 4.48 7.80
CA LEU A 50 -4.90 4.35 9.21
C LEU A 50 -3.70 3.99 10.09
N VAL A 51 -2.86 3.03 9.67
CA VAL A 51 -1.59 2.70 10.36
C VAL A 51 -0.68 3.92 10.42
N PHE A 52 -0.48 4.65 9.32
CA PHE A 52 0.42 5.79 9.28
C PHE A 52 0.03 6.85 10.32
N VAL A 53 -1.21 7.35 10.26
CA VAL A 53 -1.66 8.45 11.13
C VAL A 53 -1.71 8.01 12.59
N LEU A 54 -2.17 6.79 12.88
CA LEU A 54 -2.18 6.25 14.24
C LEU A 54 -0.78 6.06 14.81
N LEU A 55 0.21 5.65 14.00
CA LEU A 55 1.59 5.55 14.45
C LEU A 55 2.22 6.92 14.71
N ILE A 56 1.95 7.92 13.87
CA ILE A 56 2.38 9.31 14.14
C ILE A 56 1.75 9.80 15.44
N ALA A 57 0.44 9.62 15.63
CA ALA A 57 -0.23 9.97 16.88
C ALA A 57 0.36 9.21 18.09
N ARG A 58 0.70 7.93 17.93
CA ARG A 58 1.32 7.11 18.98
C ARG A 58 2.72 7.60 19.34
N ILE A 59 3.51 8.01 18.35
CA ILE A 59 4.84 8.60 18.55
C ILE A 59 4.72 9.89 19.34
N LEU A 60 3.83 10.80 18.92
CA LEU A 60 3.57 12.06 19.64
C LEU A 60 3.15 11.78 21.09
N TYR A 61 2.19 10.89 21.29
CA TYR A 61 1.71 10.51 22.62
C TYR A 61 2.77 9.78 23.46
N GLY A 62 3.78 9.17 22.84
CA GLY A 62 4.94 8.58 23.51
C GLY A 62 5.83 9.60 24.21
N PHE A 63 5.67 10.90 23.96
CA PHE A 63 6.40 11.96 24.68
C PHE A 63 5.61 12.54 25.85
N PHE A 64 4.28 12.70 25.72
CA PHE A 64 3.47 13.40 26.72
C PHE A 64 2.36 12.55 27.36
N GLY A 65 2.24 11.27 27.04
CA GLY A 65 1.23 10.34 27.61
C GLY A 65 1.36 10.10 29.11
N THR A 66 0.64 9.11 29.64
CA THR A 66 0.79 8.73 31.06
C THR A 66 2.14 8.01 31.29
N THR A 67 2.58 7.88 32.54
CA THR A 67 3.95 7.45 32.92
C THR A 67 4.44 6.25 32.13
N TYR A 68 3.71 5.12 32.14
CA TYR A 68 4.15 3.87 31.49
C TYR A 68 3.94 3.84 29.97
N GLU A 69 3.29 4.86 29.40
CA GLU A 69 3.03 4.97 27.96
C GLU A 69 4.13 5.74 27.22
N ARG A 70 5.01 6.41 27.97
CA ARG A 70 6.11 7.23 27.42
C ARG A 70 7.31 6.39 27.01
N PHE A 71 8.03 6.84 25.99
CA PHE A 71 9.28 6.21 25.55
C PHE A 71 10.39 6.28 26.60
N SER A 72 10.33 7.23 27.54
CA SER A 72 11.28 7.32 28.66
C SER A 72 11.21 6.13 29.62
N HIS A 73 10.11 5.38 29.61
CA HIS A 73 9.92 4.16 30.41
C HIS A 73 10.20 2.87 29.62
N PHE A 74 10.70 2.99 28.39
CA PHE A 74 11.14 1.83 27.62
C PHE A 74 12.55 1.45 28.04
N ASP A 75 12.81 0.15 28.15
CA ASP A 75 14.13 -0.37 28.49
C ASP A 75 14.87 -0.80 27.22
N PHE A 76 15.81 0.03 26.79
CA PHE A 76 16.69 -0.22 25.65
C PHE A 76 18.10 -0.70 26.06
N SER A 77 18.27 -1.17 27.30
CA SER A 77 19.53 -1.72 27.77
C SER A 77 19.83 -3.07 27.11
N TRP A 78 20.94 -3.15 26.38
CA TRP A 78 21.37 -4.40 25.76
C TRP A 78 21.67 -5.50 26.80
N ARG A 79 22.19 -5.10 27.96
CA ARG A 79 22.47 -6.01 29.07
C ARG A 79 21.18 -6.63 29.60
N ASP A 80 20.14 -5.82 29.78
CA ASP A 80 18.88 -6.27 30.37
C ASP A 80 18.06 -7.09 29.36
N LEU A 81 18.17 -6.78 28.06
CA LEU A 81 17.66 -7.64 27.00
C LEU A 81 18.31 -9.03 26.99
N ARG A 82 19.65 -9.08 27.04
CA ARG A 82 20.38 -10.36 27.10
C ARG A 82 20.03 -11.13 28.37
N TYR A 83 19.95 -10.45 29.51
CA TYR A 83 19.56 -11.06 30.77
C TYR A 83 18.15 -11.66 30.69
N TYR A 84 17.19 -10.90 30.14
CA TYR A 84 15.81 -11.35 29.95
C TYR A 84 15.74 -12.65 29.15
N PHE A 85 16.42 -12.75 28.00
CA PHE A 85 16.41 -13.98 27.20
C PHE A 85 17.10 -15.16 27.90
N LEU A 86 18.22 -14.93 28.59
CA LEU A 86 18.92 -16.00 29.32
C LEU A 86 18.11 -16.55 30.51
N HIS A 87 17.24 -15.72 31.09
CA HIS A 87 16.46 -16.06 32.28
C HIS A 87 14.96 -16.17 32.01
N LEU A 88 14.53 -16.18 30.74
CA LEU A 88 13.11 -16.17 30.35
C LEU A 88 12.29 -17.24 31.06
N PHE A 89 12.85 -18.44 31.22
CA PHE A 89 12.15 -19.54 31.90
C PHE A 89 12.59 -19.76 33.36
N ARG A 90 13.53 -18.95 33.86
CA ARG A 90 14.14 -19.09 35.19
C ARG A 90 13.72 -18.01 36.17
N ASP A 91 13.56 -16.78 35.70
CA ASP A 91 13.16 -15.62 36.50
C ASP A 91 11.72 -15.21 36.15
N LYS A 92 10.93 -14.87 37.16
CA LYS A 92 9.52 -14.44 37.03
C LYS A 92 9.33 -12.96 37.36
N ARG A 93 10.37 -12.14 37.19
CA ARG A 93 10.25 -10.68 37.31
C ARG A 93 9.06 -10.17 36.51
N SER A 94 8.18 -9.43 37.19
CA SER A 94 7.05 -8.76 36.57
C SER A 94 7.41 -7.31 36.26
N TYR A 95 7.25 -6.91 35.01
CA TYR A 95 7.44 -5.54 34.56
C TYR A 95 6.08 -4.83 34.55
N ILE A 96 5.96 -3.61 35.08
CA ILE A 96 4.67 -2.87 35.08
C ILE A 96 4.29 -2.45 33.66
N GLY A 97 5.23 -1.78 32.96
CA GLY A 97 5.10 -1.40 31.55
C GLY A 97 5.66 -2.48 30.62
N HIS A 98 6.69 -2.14 29.86
CA HIS A 98 7.35 -3.04 28.91
C HIS A 98 8.53 -3.76 29.56
N ASN A 99 8.71 -5.05 29.25
CA ASN A 99 9.98 -5.72 29.48
C ASN A 99 11.01 -5.27 28.40
N PRO A 100 12.31 -5.59 28.54
CA PRO A 100 13.32 -5.17 27.57
C PRO A 100 13.03 -5.66 26.15
N ALA A 101 12.64 -6.94 25.98
CA ALA A 101 12.33 -7.50 24.66
C ALA A 101 11.12 -6.81 23.99
N ALA A 102 10.10 -6.51 24.78
CA ALA A 102 8.92 -5.77 24.36
C ALA A 102 9.29 -4.34 23.93
N SER A 103 10.17 -3.66 24.66
CA SER A 103 10.65 -2.32 24.31
C SER A 103 11.30 -2.31 22.92
N TRP A 104 12.20 -3.26 22.64
CA TRP A 104 12.88 -3.40 21.35
C TRP A 104 11.94 -3.77 20.20
N VAL A 105 11.04 -4.75 20.38
CA VAL A 105 10.11 -5.13 19.31
C VAL A 105 9.10 -4.02 19.01
N MET A 106 8.65 -3.29 20.03
CA MET A 106 7.70 -2.19 19.85
C MET A 106 8.31 -1.02 19.10
N ILE A 107 9.53 -0.60 19.43
CA ILE A 107 10.18 0.48 18.66
C ILE A 107 10.45 0.07 17.21
N PHE A 108 10.82 -1.20 16.99
CA PHE A 108 10.99 -1.74 15.65
C PHE A 108 9.68 -1.71 14.84
N ILE A 109 8.57 -2.16 15.43
CA ILE A 109 7.26 -2.14 14.78
C ILE A 109 6.79 -0.70 14.52
N ILE A 110 7.01 0.23 15.45
CA ILE A 110 6.63 1.63 15.28
C ILE A 110 7.42 2.27 14.14
N LEU A 111 8.75 2.18 14.15
CA LEU A 111 9.59 2.81 13.14
C LEU A 111 9.45 2.13 11.78
N GLY A 112 9.44 0.80 11.74
CA GLY A 112 9.22 0.05 10.50
C GLY A 112 7.81 0.24 9.96
N GLY A 113 6.80 0.42 10.82
CA GLY A 113 5.43 0.75 10.46
C GLY A 113 5.31 2.12 9.79
N VAL A 114 6.03 3.14 10.30
CA VAL A 114 6.15 4.45 9.64
C VAL A 114 6.91 4.32 8.32
N ALA A 115 7.98 3.53 8.26
CA ALA A 115 8.76 3.35 7.05
C ALA A 115 7.98 2.63 5.93
N VAL A 116 7.23 1.56 6.23
CA VAL A 116 6.44 0.85 5.23
C VAL A 116 5.29 1.70 4.71
N THR A 117 4.63 2.47 5.58
CA THR A 117 3.53 3.35 5.16
C THR A 117 4.05 4.55 4.36
N LEU A 118 5.18 5.14 4.74
CA LEU A 118 5.84 6.21 3.97
C LEU A 118 6.29 5.73 2.59
N THR A 119 6.94 4.57 2.49
CA THR A 119 7.30 3.99 1.18
C THR A 119 6.06 3.67 0.35
N GLY A 120 4.94 3.29 0.97
CA GLY A 120 3.66 3.10 0.30
C GLY A 120 3.09 4.40 -0.30
N LEU A 121 3.16 5.51 0.44
CA LEU A 121 2.73 6.82 -0.05
C LEU A 121 3.62 7.32 -1.21
N LEU A 122 4.93 7.10 -1.14
CA LEU A 122 5.85 7.42 -2.24
C LEU A 122 5.55 6.59 -3.49
N LEU A 123 5.23 5.30 -3.32
CA LEU A 123 4.82 4.44 -4.43
C LEU A 123 3.50 4.86 -5.03
N LEU A 124 2.55 5.30 -4.21
CA LEU A 124 1.26 5.80 -4.67
C LEU A 124 1.44 6.97 -5.64
N GLY A 125 2.32 7.92 -5.30
CA GLY A 125 2.68 9.01 -6.20
C GLY A 125 3.48 8.54 -7.42
N ALA A 126 4.56 7.78 -7.20
CA ALA A 126 5.48 7.38 -8.27
C ALA A 126 4.87 6.46 -9.35
N MET A 127 3.91 5.61 -8.96
CA MET A 127 3.32 4.62 -9.86
C MET A 127 1.92 4.97 -10.32
N TYR A 128 1.10 5.57 -9.45
CA TYR A 128 -0.32 5.80 -9.74
C TYR A 128 -0.69 7.28 -9.81
N GLU A 129 0.27 8.18 -9.57
CA GLU A 129 0.12 9.63 -9.70
C GLU A 129 -0.97 10.18 -8.78
N ARG A 130 -0.95 9.68 -7.53
CA ARG A 130 -1.98 9.97 -6.51
C ARG A 130 -1.38 10.22 -5.14
N GLY A 131 -2.24 10.77 -4.29
CA GLY A 131 -1.96 10.95 -2.87
C GLY A 131 -1.10 12.17 -2.55
N PRO A 132 -0.88 12.45 -1.27
CA PRO A 132 -0.29 13.70 -0.79
C PRO A 132 1.19 13.87 -1.18
N LEU A 133 1.85 12.81 -1.64
CA LEU A 133 3.26 12.81 -2.05
C LEU A 133 3.46 12.65 -3.57
N ASP A 134 2.42 12.86 -4.39
CA ASP A 134 2.51 12.77 -5.86
C ASP A 134 3.65 13.63 -6.44
N PHE A 135 3.81 14.87 -5.96
CA PHE A 135 4.89 15.77 -6.40
C PHE A 135 6.28 15.13 -6.24
N LEU A 136 6.50 14.38 -5.15
CA LEU A 136 7.76 13.70 -4.88
C LEU A 136 7.83 12.38 -5.66
N GLY A 137 6.68 11.72 -5.87
CA GLY A 137 6.55 10.56 -6.75
C GLY A 137 7.02 10.84 -8.18
N LYS A 138 6.62 11.99 -8.75
CA LYS A 138 7.07 12.47 -10.08
C LYS A 138 8.56 12.77 -10.17
N ILE A 139 9.21 13.02 -9.03
CA ILE A 139 10.67 13.14 -8.98
C ILE A 139 11.29 11.75 -8.86
N LEU A 140 10.72 10.86 -8.06
CA LEU A 140 11.30 9.56 -7.69
C LEU A 140 10.87 8.37 -8.56
N TYR A 141 10.05 8.57 -9.60
CA TYR A 141 9.45 7.48 -10.40
C TYR A 141 10.48 6.49 -10.97
N PHE A 142 11.69 6.96 -11.29
CA PHE A 142 12.79 6.14 -11.79
C PHE A 142 13.28 5.09 -10.76
N TRP A 143 13.03 5.32 -9.47
CA TRP A 143 13.30 4.36 -8.38
C TRP A 143 12.11 3.44 -8.07
N GLY A 144 11.03 3.43 -8.87
CA GLY A 144 9.80 2.71 -8.54
C GLY A 144 10.01 1.22 -8.23
N ASP A 145 10.88 0.52 -8.97
CA ASP A 145 11.23 -0.89 -8.68
C ASP A 145 11.86 -1.07 -7.30
N PHE A 146 12.77 -0.17 -6.94
CA PHE A 146 13.45 -0.18 -5.65
C PHE A 146 12.46 0.13 -4.53
N LEU A 147 11.66 1.18 -4.67
CA LEU A 147 10.64 1.55 -3.68
C LEU A 147 9.64 0.41 -3.44
N LYS A 148 9.21 -0.28 -4.51
CA LYS A 148 8.28 -1.41 -4.43
C LYS A 148 8.90 -2.57 -3.66
N LYS A 149 10.15 -2.92 -3.97
CA LYS A 149 10.89 -3.97 -3.25
C LYS A 149 11.09 -3.58 -1.79
N ALA A 150 11.47 -2.33 -1.50
CA ALA A 150 11.66 -1.83 -0.15
C ALA A 150 10.35 -1.93 0.66
N HIS A 151 9.24 -1.45 0.11
CA HIS A 151 7.92 -1.56 0.74
C HIS A 151 7.57 -3.02 1.08
N GLN A 152 7.76 -3.95 0.14
CA GLN A 152 7.49 -5.38 0.35
C GLN A 152 8.41 -6.01 1.41
N LEU A 153 9.70 -5.67 1.42
CA LEU A 153 10.66 -6.19 2.39
C LEU A 153 10.41 -5.65 3.80
N ILE A 154 10.10 -4.36 3.94
CA ILE A 154 9.75 -3.76 5.23
C ILE A 154 8.43 -4.34 5.73
N ALA A 155 7.43 -4.52 4.85
CA ALA A 155 6.16 -5.17 5.21
C ALA A 155 6.38 -6.59 5.75
N LEU A 156 7.26 -7.38 5.11
CA LEU A 156 7.63 -8.71 5.58
C LEU A 156 8.35 -8.65 6.95
N ALA A 157 9.27 -7.71 7.13
CA ALA A 157 9.97 -7.53 8.40
C ALA A 157 9.00 -7.15 9.54
N ILE A 158 8.02 -6.29 9.26
CA ILE A 158 6.94 -5.96 10.21
C ILE A 158 6.08 -7.17 10.52
N LEU A 159 5.68 -7.97 9.53
CA LEU A 159 4.92 -9.20 9.77
C LEU A 159 5.68 -10.14 10.71
N ILE A 160 6.97 -10.38 10.45
CA ILE A 160 7.81 -11.23 11.31
C ILE A 160 7.90 -10.64 12.73
N ALA A 161 8.14 -9.34 12.86
CA ALA A 161 8.20 -8.67 14.17
C ALA A 161 6.86 -8.73 14.92
N SER A 162 5.74 -8.57 14.23
CA SER A 162 4.40 -8.72 14.81
C SER A 162 4.14 -10.14 15.30
N LEU A 163 4.59 -11.18 14.57
CA LEU A 163 4.50 -12.57 15.03
C LEU A 163 5.37 -12.81 16.27
N ILE A 164 6.59 -12.28 16.30
CA ILE A 164 7.47 -12.34 17.47
C ILE A 164 6.82 -11.64 18.67
N HIS A 165 6.21 -10.48 18.47
CA HIS A 165 5.46 -9.76 19.49
C HIS A 165 4.29 -10.58 20.03
N ILE A 166 3.48 -11.19 19.16
CA ILE A 166 2.37 -12.05 19.57
C ILE A 166 2.89 -13.24 20.38
N ILE A 167 3.94 -13.94 19.92
CA ILE A 167 4.53 -15.05 20.67
C ILE A 167 5.03 -14.58 22.04
N GLY A 168 5.74 -13.46 22.11
CA GLY A 168 6.22 -12.88 23.37
C GLY A 168 5.08 -12.53 24.32
N THR A 169 3.99 -11.92 23.83
CA THR A 169 2.82 -11.60 24.66
C THR A 169 2.08 -12.84 25.15
N LEU A 170 2.03 -13.92 24.36
CA LEU A 170 1.46 -15.20 24.80
C LEU A 170 2.31 -15.85 25.90
N ILE A 171 3.64 -15.80 25.78
CA ILE A 171 4.57 -16.28 26.83
C ILE A 171 4.36 -15.46 28.12
N GLU A 172 4.32 -14.14 28.01
CA GLU A 172 4.04 -13.25 29.15
C GLU A 172 2.69 -13.54 29.81
N HIS A 173 1.64 -13.71 29.01
CA HIS A 173 0.30 -13.95 29.51
C HIS A 173 0.16 -15.33 30.18
N PHE A 174 0.63 -16.40 29.54
CA PHE A 174 0.39 -17.77 30.01
C PHE A 174 1.49 -18.30 30.94
N TYR A 175 2.76 -18.06 30.62
CA TYR A 175 3.89 -18.57 31.40
C TYR A 175 4.20 -17.67 32.60
N HIS A 176 4.38 -16.37 32.35
CA HIS A 176 4.66 -15.39 33.41
C HIS A 176 3.41 -14.94 34.16
N ARG A 177 2.21 -15.28 33.66
CA ARG A 177 0.91 -14.96 34.29
C ARG A 177 0.71 -13.47 34.56
N THR A 178 1.29 -12.61 33.71
CA THR A 178 1.25 -11.15 33.89
C THR A 178 -0.10 -10.54 33.52
N ARG A 179 -1.04 -11.33 32.97
CA ARG A 179 -2.36 -10.88 32.50
C ARG A 179 -2.28 -9.70 31.52
N ILE A 180 -1.23 -9.68 30.70
CA ILE A 180 -0.96 -8.56 29.79
C ILE A 180 -2.07 -8.35 28.75
N ILE A 181 -2.63 -9.44 28.21
CA ILE A 181 -3.78 -9.40 27.29
C ILE A 181 -5.00 -8.76 27.97
N ASP A 182 -5.33 -9.17 29.20
CA ASP A 182 -6.45 -8.60 29.96
C ASP A 182 -6.23 -7.09 30.19
N SER A 183 -5.00 -6.70 30.52
CA SER A 183 -4.64 -5.30 30.73
C SER A 183 -4.82 -4.44 29.47
N MET A 184 -4.71 -5.02 28.27
CA MET A 184 -4.98 -4.31 27.01
C MET A 184 -6.47 -4.18 26.71
N VAL A 185 -7.33 -4.96 27.36
CA VAL A 185 -8.80 -4.83 27.25
C VAL A 185 -9.31 -3.79 28.25
N HIS A 186 -9.04 -3.99 29.53
CA HIS A 186 -9.62 -3.17 30.60
C HIS A 186 -8.69 -2.09 31.16
N GLY A 187 -7.38 -2.14 30.87
CA GLY A 187 -6.41 -1.11 31.29
C GLY A 187 -5.74 -1.32 32.64
N TYR A 188 -6.13 -2.37 33.37
CA TYR A 188 -5.65 -2.62 34.73
C TYR A 188 -4.64 -3.76 34.78
N LYS A 189 -3.71 -3.69 35.73
CA LYS A 189 -2.71 -4.73 35.98
C LYS A 189 -2.64 -5.06 37.48
N PRO A 190 -2.47 -6.32 37.89
CA PRO A 190 -2.34 -6.71 39.30
C PRO A 190 -0.94 -6.33 39.81
N TYR A 191 -0.81 -5.12 40.37
CA TYR A 191 0.46 -4.57 40.84
C TYR A 191 0.20 -3.47 41.90
N GLU A 192 1.10 -3.31 42.86
CA GLU A 192 1.02 -2.24 43.85
C GLU A 192 1.55 -0.91 43.30
N GLY A 193 0.73 0.13 43.31
CA GLY A 193 1.13 1.44 42.79
C GLY A 193 0.00 2.46 42.78
N LYS A 194 0.27 3.60 42.11
CA LYS A 194 -0.72 4.67 41.90
C LYS A 194 -1.46 4.47 40.58
N ASP A 195 -2.76 4.74 40.58
CA ASP A 195 -3.56 4.79 39.35
C ASP A 195 -3.13 5.98 38.47
N LEU A 196 -2.95 5.71 37.18
CA LEU A 196 -2.47 6.70 36.21
C LEU A 196 -3.50 6.98 35.14
N HIS A 197 -4.41 7.90 35.43
CA HIS A 197 -5.44 8.32 34.47
C HIS A 197 -4.91 9.40 33.50
N PRO A 198 -5.36 9.38 32.24
CA PRO A 198 -5.03 10.45 31.31
C PRO A 198 -5.70 11.76 31.72
N SER A 199 -5.04 12.88 31.47
CA SER A 199 -5.63 14.21 31.60
C SER A 199 -6.70 14.44 30.55
N ILE A 200 -7.50 15.49 30.73
CA ILE A 200 -8.51 15.91 29.74
C ILE A 200 -7.84 16.19 28.39
N LEU A 201 -6.70 16.91 28.38
CA LEU A 201 -5.97 17.22 27.15
C LEU A 201 -5.44 15.96 26.45
N GLN A 202 -4.91 14.99 27.20
CA GLN A 202 -4.47 13.70 26.65
C GLN A 202 -5.64 12.91 26.05
N SER A 203 -6.81 12.96 26.70
CA SER A 203 -8.02 12.29 26.22
C SER A 203 -8.58 12.95 24.95
N LEU A 204 -8.62 14.28 24.89
CA LEU A 204 -9.03 15.04 23.71
C LEU A 204 -8.08 14.81 22.53
N PHE A 205 -6.77 14.79 22.78
CA PHE A 205 -5.78 14.40 21.76
C PHE A 205 -6.08 13.01 21.22
N GLY A 206 -6.35 12.04 22.10
CA GLY A 206 -6.61 10.67 21.69
C GLY A 206 -7.85 10.52 20.81
N ILE A 207 -8.95 11.19 21.18
CA ILE A 207 -10.19 11.22 20.38
C ILE A 207 -9.94 11.91 19.04
N GLY A 208 -9.31 13.09 19.06
CA GLY A 208 -9.00 13.85 17.84
C GLY A 208 -8.09 13.06 16.89
N ALA A 209 -7.09 12.36 17.41
CA ALA A 209 -6.19 11.53 16.61
C ALA A 209 -6.93 10.36 15.95
N ILE A 210 -7.82 9.67 16.66
CA ILE A 210 -8.62 8.57 16.09
C ILE A 210 -9.55 9.09 15.00
N LEU A 211 -10.27 10.18 15.25
CA LEU A 211 -11.18 10.79 14.27
C LEU A 211 -10.41 11.25 13.02
N LEU A 212 -9.29 11.94 13.20
CA LEU A 212 -8.43 12.37 12.09
C LEU A 212 -7.94 11.17 11.28
N SER A 213 -7.51 10.10 11.95
CA SER A 213 -7.01 8.90 11.27
C SER A 213 -8.10 8.22 10.45
N LEU A 214 -9.33 8.13 10.97
CA LEU A 214 -10.47 7.58 10.23
C LEU A 214 -10.86 8.44 9.04
N THR A 215 -10.86 9.77 9.20
CA THR A 215 -11.15 10.72 8.11
C THR A 215 -10.12 10.61 6.99
N ILE A 216 -8.82 10.61 7.32
CA ILE A 216 -7.74 10.47 6.34
C ILE A 216 -7.81 9.10 5.65
N ALA A 217 -8.03 8.02 6.40
CA ALA A 217 -8.16 6.68 5.84
C ALA A 217 -9.35 6.58 4.88
N PHE A 218 -10.51 7.15 5.25
CA PHE A 218 -11.68 7.21 4.39
C PHE A 218 -11.42 8.00 3.12
N TYR A 219 -10.79 9.19 3.23
CA TYR A 219 -10.43 9.99 2.07
C TYR A 219 -9.46 9.24 1.15
N ALA A 220 -8.39 8.65 1.68
CA ALA A 220 -7.40 7.90 0.91
C ALA A 220 -8.01 6.68 0.16
N ALA A 221 -8.98 6.00 0.77
CA ALA A 221 -9.65 4.86 0.16
C ALA A 221 -10.63 5.25 -0.96
N ASN A 222 -11.18 6.47 -0.87
CA ASN A 222 -12.15 7.02 -1.81
C ASN A 222 -11.54 8.09 -2.72
N ASP A 223 -10.22 8.28 -2.69
CA ASP A 223 -9.52 9.27 -3.50
C ASP A 223 -9.67 8.90 -4.98
N ARG A 224 -10.63 9.56 -5.61
CA ARG A 224 -10.92 9.48 -7.03
C ARG A 224 -10.35 10.68 -7.78
N SER A 225 -9.34 11.37 -7.24
CA SER A 225 -8.65 12.47 -7.96
C SER A 225 -8.11 12.03 -9.33
N TYR A 226 -7.73 10.77 -9.50
CA TYR A 226 -7.41 10.20 -10.82
C TYR A 226 -8.59 10.16 -11.81
N ARG A 227 -9.82 10.14 -11.30
CA ARG A 227 -11.03 10.26 -12.10
C ARG A 227 -11.35 11.72 -12.38
N GLU A 228 -10.90 12.67 -11.59
CA GLU A 228 -10.94 14.08 -12.00
C GLU A 228 -9.93 14.34 -13.14
N PHE A 229 -8.84 13.55 -13.18
CA PHE A 229 -8.00 13.36 -14.37
C PHE A 229 -8.70 12.62 -15.54
N LEU A 230 -9.97 12.18 -15.45
CA LEU A 230 -10.80 11.76 -16.61
C LEU A 230 -10.91 12.87 -17.66
N ALA A 231 -10.63 14.12 -17.27
CA ALA A 231 -10.42 15.22 -18.21
C ALA A 231 -9.24 14.99 -19.17
N LEU A 232 -8.38 13.98 -18.98
CA LEU A 232 -7.36 13.59 -19.98
C LEU A 232 -7.99 13.27 -21.33
N HIS A 233 -9.19 12.68 -21.35
CA HIS A 233 -9.92 12.46 -22.61
C HIS A 233 -10.30 13.78 -23.31
N ASP A 234 -10.68 14.80 -22.53
CA ASP A 234 -10.98 16.14 -23.03
C ASP A 234 -9.71 16.93 -23.40
N LEU A 235 -8.56 16.60 -22.80
CA LEU A 235 -7.24 17.15 -23.14
C LEU A 235 -6.64 16.54 -24.41
N TYR A 236 -7.19 15.43 -24.91
CA TYR A 236 -6.76 14.86 -26.19
C TYR A 236 -7.19 15.76 -27.34
N PRO A 237 -6.32 16.04 -28.33
CA PRO A 237 -6.74 16.67 -29.57
C PRO A 237 -7.93 15.94 -30.18
N VAL A 238 -8.90 16.69 -30.69
CA VAL A 238 -10.14 16.14 -31.23
C VAL A 238 -9.85 15.19 -32.39
N GLU A 239 -8.83 15.49 -33.20
CA GLU A 239 -8.34 14.68 -34.30
C GLU A 239 -7.86 13.31 -33.78
N PHE A 240 -6.98 13.29 -32.78
CA PHE A 240 -6.47 12.05 -32.20
C PHE A 240 -7.61 11.21 -31.61
N ARG A 241 -8.46 11.82 -30.79
CA ARG A 241 -9.57 11.13 -30.14
C ARG A 241 -10.54 10.55 -31.16
N ARG A 242 -10.96 11.33 -32.15
CA ARG A 242 -12.00 10.92 -33.13
C ARG A 242 -11.47 9.93 -34.16
N GLU A 243 -10.29 10.15 -34.70
CA GLU A 243 -9.77 9.36 -35.82
C GLU A 243 -9.21 8.02 -35.33
N CYS A 244 -8.46 8.02 -34.22
CA CYS A 244 -7.87 6.79 -33.69
C CYS A 244 -8.87 5.90 -32.94
N SER A 245 -10.00 6.43 -32.45
CA SER A 245 -11.05 5.61 -31.81
C SER A 245 -12.07 5.02 -32.79
N SER A 246 -12.02 5.41 -34.08
CA SER A 246 -12.98 4.96 -35.09
C SER A 246 -12.98 3.44 -35.34
N CYS A 247 -11.86 2.77 -35.08
CA CYS A 247 -11.66 1.35 -35.38
C CYS A 247 -11.42 0.46 -34.15
N HIS A 248 -10.82 1.01 -33.09
CA HIS A 248 -10.44 0.29 -31.87
C HIS A 248 -10.48 1.23 -30.66
N THR A 249 -10.40 0.67 -29.43
CA THR A 249 -10.23 1.48 -28.21
C THR A 249 -9.08 2.47 -28.38
N LEU A 250 -9.22 3.69 -27.84
CA LEU A 250 -8.13 4.66 -27.89
C LEU A 250 -6.96 4.13 -27.05
N TYR A 251 -5.73 4.25 -27.57
CA TYR A 251 -4.51 3.86 -26.86
C TYR A 251 -3.83 5.12 -26.34
N PRO A 252 -3.76 5.34 -25.01
CA PRO A 252 -3.19 6.57 -24.48
C PRO A 252 -1.69 6.70 -24.84
N PRO A 253 -1.24 7.90 -25.25
CA PRO A 253 0.11 8.09 -25.79
C PRO A 253 1.25 7.61 -24.88
N GLN A 254 1.08 7.74 -23.57
CA GLN A 254 2.09 7.42 -22.55
C GLN A 254 2.38 5.92 -22.41
N TRP A 255 1.63 5.04 -23.08
CA TRP A 255 1.84 3.59 -23.05
C TRP A 255 2.74 3.07 -24.17
N LEU A 256 3.22 3.94 -25.07
CA LEU A 256 4.21 3.56 -26.07
C LEU A 256 5.30 4.64 -26.22
N PRO A 257 6.55 4.23 -26.51
CA PRO A 257 7.62 5.19 -26.76
C PRO A 257 7.45 5.84 -28.14
N SER A 258 8.03 7.02 -28.30
CA SER A 258 8.07 7.79 -29.55
C SER A 258 8.50 6.94 -30.75
N SER A 259 9.50 6.07 -30.57
CA SER A 259 9.97 5.15 -31.62
C SER A 259 8.88 4.20 -32.12
N SER A 260 8.03 3.70 -31.22
CA SER A 260 6.92 2.82 -31.56
C SER A 260 5.79 3.57 -32.27
N TRP A 261 5.47 4.78 -31.80
CA TRP A 261 4.47 5.63 -32.47
C TRP A 261 4.87 6.01 -33.89
N LYS A 262 6.15 6.31 -34.14
CA LYS A 262 6.66 6.55 -35.50
C LYS A 262 6.40 5.36 -36.42
N ILE A 263 6.69 4.14 -35.97
CA ILE A 263 6.45 2.92 -36.77
C ILE A 263 4.96 2.78 -37.09
N ILE A 264 4.07 3.01 -36.11
CA ILE A 264 2.62 2.89 -36.30
C ILE A 264 2.10 3.93 -37.30
N MET A 265 2.55 5.17 -37.18
CA MET A 265 2.08 6.29 -38.02
C MET A 265 2.68 6.30 -39.42
N GLN A 266 3.84 5.66 -39.63
CA GLN A 266 4.49 5.56 -40.94
C GLN A 266 3.73 4.68 -41.94
N ASP A 267 3.02 3.65 -41.48
CA ASP A 267 2.26 2.73 -42.34
C ASP A 267 0.81 2.58 -41.90
N LEU A 268 0.01 3.61 -42.19
CA LEU A 268 -1.44 3.58 -41.97
C LEU A 268 -2.17 2.62 -42.92
N LYS A 269 -1.58 2.28 -44.07
CA LYS A 269 -2.19 1.36 -45.03
C LYS A 269 -2.10 -0.09 -44.54
N GLY A 270 -0.99 -0.46 -43.93
CA GLY A 270 -0.73 -1.75 -43.29
C GLY A 270 -1.03 -1.80 -41.79
N HIS A 271 -1.93 -0.93 -41.28
CA HIS A 271 -2.18 -0.73 -39.86
C HIS A 271 -2.78 -1.97 -39.17
N PHE A 272 -1.88 -2.85 -38.68
CA PHE A 272 -2.21 -4.13 -38.04
C PHE A 272 -3.07 -5.07 -38.91
N GLY A 273 -2.89 -5.02 -40.23
CA GLY A 273 -3.64 -5.83 -41.19
C GLY A 273 -4.98 -5.21 -41.62
N LYS A 274 -5.22 -3.94 -41.30
CA LYS A 274 -6.32 -3.13 -41.81
C LYS A 274 -5.79 -1.82 -42.40
N ASP A 275 -6.49 -1.28 -43.39
CA ASP A 275 -6.18 0.05 -43.92
C ASP A 275 -6.85 1.12 -43.06
N ALA A 276 -6.05 1.89 -42.33
CA ALA A 276 -6.48 3.01 -41.49
C ALA A 276 -6.40 4.36 -42.20
N LYS A 277 -5.84 4.42 -43.43
CA LYS A 277 -5.61 5.68 -44.16
C LYS A 277 -6.90 6.44 -44.46
N GLU A 278 -8.01 5.72 -44.62
CA GLU A 278 -9.31 6.34 -44.86
C GLU A 278 -9.91 6.97 -43.60
N TYR A 279 -9.49 6.55 -42.40
CA TYR A 279 -10.03 7.01 -41.13
C TYR A 279 -9.18 8.12 -40.51
N VAL A 280 -7.87 8.10 -40.75
CA VAL A 280 -6.91 9.08 -40.24
C VAL A 280 -6.70 10.19 -41.27
N LYS A 281 -7.38 11.32 -41.09
CA LYS A 281 -7.34 12.50 -41.96
C LYS A 281 -6.26 13.50 -41.58
N HIS A 282 -5.83 13.52 -40.32
CA HIS A 282 -4.83 14.47 -39.81
C HIS A 282 -3.60 13.75 -39.22
N PRO A 283 -2.87 12.95 -40.02
CA PRO A 283 -1.77 12.13 -39.51
C PRO A 283 -0.63 12.95 -38.89
N GLU A 284 -0.33 14.15 -39.41
CA GLU A 284 0.75 15.00 -38.88
C GLU A 284 0.43 15.60 -37.50
N ILE A 285 -0.82 16.05 -37.31
CA ILE A 285 -1.29 16.57 -36.01
C ILE A 285 -1.25 15.45 -34.96
N ILE A 286 -1.77 14.28 -35.33
CA ILE A 286 -1.81 13.10 -34.46
C ILE A 286 -0.40 12.62 -34.13
N GLN A 287 0.49 12.52 -35.13
CA GLN A 287 1.87 12.09 -34.90
C GLN A 287 2.60 13.08 -33.99
N THR A 288 2.46 14.39 -34.21
CA THR A 288 3.08 15.42 -33.36
C THR A 288 2.63 15.26 -31.91
N TYR A 289 1.33 15.08 -31.70
CA TYR A 289 0.76 14.85 -30.36
C TYR A 289 1.28 13.55 -29.72
N LEU A 290 1.23 12.43 -30.44
CA LEU A 290 1.70 11.14 -29.95
C LEU A 290 3.17 11.17 -29.53
N LEU A 291 4.02 11.86 -30.28
CA LEU A 291 5.44 11.99 -29.95
C LEU A 291 5.64 12.86 -28.71
N ALA A 292 4.96 14.01 -28.62
CA ALA A 292 5.07 14.92 -27.47
C ALA A 292 4.58 14.31 -26.15
N HIS A 293 3.62 13.38 -26.20
CA HIS A 293 3.00 12.75 -25.03
C HIS A 293 3.37 11.26 -24.86
N SER A 294 4.39 10.79 -25.58
CA SER A 294 4.87 9.41 -25.53
C SER A 294 5.46 9.01 -24.17
N SER A 295 5.71 7.71 -23.97
CA SER A 295 6.14 7.18 -22.68
C SER A 295 7.45 7.77 -22.14
N GLU A 296 8.32 8.31 -22.98
CA GLU A 296 9.55 9.01 -22.55
C GLU A 296 9.28 10.36 -21.88
N HIS A 297 8.14 10.97 -22.15
CA HIS A 297 7.79 12.32 -21.68
C HIS A 297 6.85 12.35 -20.48
N HIS A 298 6.51 11.17 -19.92
CA HIS A 298 5.56 11.05 -18.83
C HIS A 298 6.27 10.70 -17.50
N PRO A 299 6.19 11.56 -16.46
CA PRO A 299 6.95 11.40 -15.21
C PRO A 299 6.30 10.39 -14.24
N SER A 300 6.13 9.15 -14.69
CA SER A 300 5.49 8.08 -13.95
C SER A 300 6.22 6.76 -14.18
N TYR A 301 6.18 5.87 -13.19
CA TYR A 301 6.96 4.64 -13.21
C TYR A 301 6.57 3.72 -14.38
N PHE A 302 5.27 3.56 -14.68
CA PHE A 302 4.84 2.64 -15.73
C PHE A 302 5.28 3.07 -17.13
N PRO A 303 5.07 4.33 -17.58
CA PRO A 303 5.64 4.82 -18.84
C PRO A 303 7.17 4.68 -18.91
N HIS A 304 7.86 5.00 -17.81
CA HIS A 304 9.31 4.84 -17.75
C HIS A 304 9.77 3.39 -17.93
N ALA A 305 9.10 2.44 -17.28
CA ALA A 305 9.39 1.02 -17.40
C ALA A 305 9.11 0.48 -18.82
N ILE A 306 8.08 1.01 -19.49
CA ILE A 306 7.78 0.72 -20.90
C ILE A 306 8.92 1.18 -21.79
N THR A 307 9.32 2.45 -21.68
CA THR A 307 10.45 3.01 -22.42
C THR A 307 11.69 2.14 -22.22
N ARG A 308 12.09 1.90 -20.96
CA ARG A 308 13.29 1.16 -20.60
C ARG A 308 13.28 -0.26 -21.15
N SER A 309 12.15 -0.96 -21.06
CA SER A 309 12.03 -2.35 -21.53
C SER A 309 11.93 -2.49 -23.05
N ASN A 310 11.68 -1.38 -23.78
CA ASN A 310 11.50 -1.39 -25.23
C ASN A 310 12.67 -0.75 -26.02
N LEU A 311 13.68 -0.19 -25.34
CA LEU A 311 14.82 0.51 -25.97
C LEU A 311 15.49 -0.30 -27.10
N GLN A 312 15.67 -1.61 -26.91
CA GLN A 312 16.38 -2.47 -27.86
C GLN A 312 15.44 -3.18 -28.84
N SER A 313 14.25 -3.57 -28.41
CA SER A 313 13.37 -4.44 -29.19
C SER A 313 12.45 -3.70 -30.16
N GLN A 314 12.26 -2.39 -29.96
CA GLN A 314 11.41 -1.51 -30.77
C GLN A 314 10.05 -2.13 -31.10
N LYS A 315 9.44 -2.82 -30.13
CA LYS A 315 8.11 -3.42 -30.30
C LYS A 315 7.08 -2.31 -30.32
N TYR A 316 6.31 -2.24 -31.41
CA TYR A 316 5.22 -1.29 -31.59
C TYR A 316 3.84 -1.85 -31.22
N ARG A 317 3.76 -3.13 -30.84
CA ARG A 317 2.56 -3.72 -30.23
C ARG A 317 2.71 -3.69 -28.71
N LEU A 318 1.85 -2.95 -28.02
CA LEU A 318 1.88 -2.82 -26.55
C LEU A 318 1.93 -4.18 -25.84
N SER A 319 1.08 -5.13 -26.26
CA SER A 319 1.00 -6.50 -25.71
C SER A 319 2.27 -7.36 -25.95
N ARG A 320 3.23 -6.87 -26.74
CA ARG A 320 4.51 -7.54 -27.02
C ARG A 320 5.68 -6.94 -26.27
N ILE A 321 5.52 -5.78 -25.63
CA ILE A 321 6.58 -5.15 -24.82
C ILE A 321 6.84 -6.03 -23.59
N SER A 322 8.11 -6.27 -23.27
CA SER A 322 8.53 -7.20 -22.21
C SER A 322 7.92 -6.85 -20.86
N PHE A 323 7.95 -5.58 -20.47
CA PHE A 323 7.34 -5.13 -19.22
C PHE A 323 5.84 -5.42 -19.13
N ILE A 324 5.09 -5.17 -20.21
CA ILE A 324 3.65 -5.49 -20.26
C ILE A 324 3.43 -7.00 -20.16
N ARG A 325 4.25 -7.81 -20.85
CA ARG A 325 4.16 -9.28 -20.75
C ARG A 325 4.43 -9.78 -19.34
N GLU A 326 5.38 -9.18 -18.63
CA GLU A 326 5.71 -9.52 -17.24
C GLU A 326 4.57 -9.16 -16.28
N LEU A 327 3.96 -7.98 -16.42
CA LEU A 327 2.78 -7.59 -15.63
C LEU A 327 1.60 -8.56 -15.81
N HIS A 328 1.44 -9.10 -17.01
CA HIS A 328 0.36 -10.05 -17.34
C HIS A 328 0.78 -11.52 -17.24
N ALA A 329 2.02 -11.83 -16.80
CA ALA A 329 2.56 -13.19 -16.85
C ALA A 329 1.78 -14.19 -16.00
N LYS A 330 1.12 -13.70 -14.93
CA LYS A 330 0.33 -14.52 -14.00
C LYS A 330 -1.08 -14.82 -14.50
N ILE A 331 -1.53 -14.19 -15.59
CA ILE A 331 -2.85 -14.41 -16.16
C ILE A 331 -2.80 -15.70 -17.02
N PRO A 332 -3.62 -16.71 -16.71
CA PRO A 332 -3.70 -17.94 -17.49
C PRO A 332 -3.94 -17.66 -18.99
N PRO A 333 -3.20 -18.30 -19.92
CA PRO A 333 -3.38 -18.09 -21.35
C PRO A 333 -4.83 -18.26 -21.84
N LYS A 334 -5.56 -19.23 -21.27
CA LYS A 334 -6.96 -19.52 -21.60
C LYS A 334 -7.91 -18.32 -21.34
N LEU A 335 -7.61 -17.46 -20.38
CA LEU A 335 -8.44 -16.26 -20.14
C LEU A 335 -8.40 -15.29 -21.31
N PHE A 336 -7.30 -15.25 -22.08
CA PHE A 336 -7.25 -14.42 -23.29
C PHE A 336 -8.11 -14.97 -24.44
N GLU A 337 -8.56 -16.22 -24.36
CA GLU A 337 -9.48 -16.84 -25.31
C GLU A 337 -10.95 -16.61 -24.93
N HIS A 338 -11.22 -15.98 -23.78
CA HIS A 338 -12.57 -15.67 -23.32
C HIS A 338 -13.32 -14.82 -24.36
N PRO A 339 -14.62 -15.08 -24.65
CA PRO A 339 -15.37 -14.36 -25.69
C PRO A 339 -15.39 -12.83 -25.54
N ALA A 340 -15.34 -12.32 -24.30
CA ALA A 340 -15.25 -10.89 -24.03
C ALA A 340 -13.85 -10.31 -24.26
N ILE A 341 -12.78 -11.10 -24.04
CA ILE A 341 -11.39 -10.65 -24.19
C ILE A 341 -10.90 -10.86 -25.62
N LYS A 342 -11.08 -12.06 -26.19
CA LYS A 342 -10.69 -12.52 -27.54
C LYS A 342 -9.18 -12.51 -27.82
N THR A 343 -8.48 -11.44 -27.45
CA THR A 343 -7.06 -11.26 -27.71
C THR A 343 -6.38 -10.47 -26.59
N ARG A 344 -5.06 -10.63 -26.46
CA ARG A 344 -4.21 -9.82 -25.55
C ARG A 344 -4.17 -8.32 -25.87
N SER A 345 -4.67 -7.91 -27.03
CA SER A 345 -4.72 -6.50 -27.44
C SER A 345 -6.05 -5.83 -27.06
N ASN A 346 -7.04 -6.56 -26.57
CA ASN A 346 -8.29 -5.97 -26.09
C ASN A 346 -8.14 -5.52 -24.63
N CYS A 347 -7.30 -4.51 -24.40
CA CYS A 347 -7.00 -4.00 -23.04
C CYS A 347 -8.28 -3.57 -22.30
N GLN A 348 -9.23 -2.95 -23.00
CA GLN A 348 -10.46 -2.43 -22.42
C GLN A 348 -11.37 -3.51 -21.82
N ALA A 349 -11.28 -4.76 -22.31
CA ALA A 349 -12.04 -5.89 -21.75
C ALA A 349 -11.73 -6.17 -20.28
N CYS A 350 -10.51 -5.84 -19.82
CA CYS A 350 -10.12 -6.00 -18.42
C CYS A 350 -9.88 -4.65 -17.71
N HIS A 351 -9.53 -3.61 -18.48
CA HIS A 351 -9.26 -2.26 -18.02
C HIS A 351 -10.35 -1.34 -18.55
N LEU A 352 -11.48 -1.27 -17.84
CA LEU A 352 -12.73 -0.63 -18.32
C LEU A 352 -12.53 0.78 -18.91
N HIS A 353 -11.61 1.54 -18.30
CA HIS A 353 -11.31 2.94 -18.59
C HIS A 353 -9.95 3.13 -19.29
N PHE A 354 -9.51 2.12 -20.05
CA PHE A 354 -8.20 2.12 -20.71
C PHE A 354 -8.02 3.29 -21.69
N ASP A 355 -9.06 3.62 -22.44
CA ASP A 355 -9.13 4.73 -23.40
C ASP A 355 -9.02 6.11 -22.75
N GLU A 356 -9.25 6.19 -21.45
CA GLU A 356 -9.11 7.39 -20.61
C GLU A 356 -7.74 7.43 -19.90
N GLY A 357 -6.89 6.40 -20.09
CA GLY A 357 -5.59 6.28 -19.41
C GLY A 357 -5.68 5.76 -17.97
N ILE A 358 -6.86 5.32 -17.52
CA ILE A 358 -7.11 4.82 -16.17
C ILE A 358 -6.81 3.33 -16.11
N LEU A 359 -5.79 2.99 -15.32
CA LEU A 359 -5.22 1.64 -15.23
C LEU A 359 -5.02 1.16 -13.79
N GLN A 360 -5.75 1.77 -12.85
CA GLN A 360 -5.48 1.53 -11.45
C GLN A 360 -5.99 0.19 -10.96
N PRO A 361 -5.28 -0.42 -9.99
CA PRO A 361 -5.50 -1.81 -9.58
C PRO A 361 -6.95 -2.16 -9.24
N GLU A 362 -7.63 -1.26 -8.54
CA GLU A 362 -8.99 -1.40 -8.05
C GLU A 362 -10.06 -1.27 -9.14
N GLU A 363 -9.71 -0.77 -10.33
CA GLU A 363 -10.61 -0.64 -11.50
C GLU A 363 -10.51 -1.84 -12.45
N ILE A 364 -9.51 -2.70 -12.27
CA ILE A 364 -9.32 -3.87 -13.13
C ILE A 364 -10.43 -4.89 -12.86
N ARG A 365 -11.13 -5.33 -13.92
CA ARG A 365 -12.21 -6.32 -13.87
C ARG A 365 -11.96 -7.37 -14.94
N ILE A 366 -11.56 -8.57 -14.56
CA ILE A 366 -11.41 -9.66 -15.52
C ILE A 366 -12.77 -10.38 -15.66
N PRO A 367 -13.35 -10.45 -16.86
CA PRO A 367 -14.65 -11.10 -17.08
C PRO A 367 -14.65 -12.57 -16.65
N ASP A 368 -15.71 -12.98 -15.96
CA ASP A 368 -16.07 -14.38 -15.65
C ASP A 368 -14.96 -15.24 -15.03
N ILE A 369 -14.06 -14.62 -14.24
CA ILE A 369 -13.03 -15.37 -13.51
C ILE A 369 -13.61 -16.15 -12.34
N SER A 370 -13.23 -17.42 -12.21
CA SER A 370 -13.54 -18.20 -11.01
C SER A 370 -12.74 -17.70 -9.81
N PHE A 371 -13.23 -17.97 -8.60
CA PHE A 371 -12.50 -17.68 -7.37
C PHE A 371 -11.09 -18.31 -7.34
N ARG A 372 -10.95 -19.52 -7.89
CA ARG A 372 -9.67 -20.23 -7.96
C ARG A 372 -8.68 -19.54 -8.91
N GLU A 373 -9.15 -19.06 -10.06
CA GLU A 373 -8.32 -18.31 -11.01
C GLU A 373 -7.92 -16.95 -10.44
N ALA A 374 -8.84 -16.25 -9.78
CA ALA A 374 -8.54 -15.03 -9.05
C ALA A 374 -7.42 -15.27 -8.02
N LEU A 375 -7.55 -16.33 -7.22
CA LEU A 375 -6.55 -16.70 -6.22
C LEU A 375 -5.18 -16.99 -6.87
N GLN A 376 -5.16 -17.70 -8.00
CA GLN A 376 -3.93 -18.00 -8.72
C GLN A 376 -3.24 -16.77 -9.30
N ILE A 377 -4.01 -15.78 -9.78
CA ILE A 377 -3.50 -14.53 -10.35
C ILE A 377 -2.93 -13.63 -9.26
N TYR A 378 -3.58 -13.58 -8.09
CA TYR A 378 -3.26 -12.62 -7.02
C TYR A 378 -2.29 -13.14 -5.95
N LEU A 379 -2.27 -14.46 -5.65
CA LEU A 379 -1.43 -15.03 -4.58
C LEU A 379 -0.10 -15.66 -5.02
N ARG A 380 0.05 -16.01 -6.30
CA ARG A 380 1.38 -16.34 -6.86
C ARG A 380 2.09 -15.05 -7.22
#